data_AF-A0A357EX60-F1
#
_entry.id   AF-A0A357EX60-F1
#
_cell.length_a   1.000
_cell.length_b   1.000
_cell.length_c   1.000
_cell.angle_alpha   90.00
_cell.angle_beta   90.00
_cell.angle_gamma   90.00
#
_symmetry.space_group_name_H-M   'P 1'
#
loop_
_entity.id
_entity.type
_entity.pdbx_description
1 polymer ?
#
loop_
_entity_poly.entity_id
_entity_poly.type
_entity_poly.pdbx_seq_one_letter_code
_entity_poly.pdbx_strand_id
1 'polypeptide(L)'
;FGHQKGSFTGAVADKRGLFRSAEGGTIFLDEIGEMAPQLQVKLLRAIQEREVTPVGASFPIKFDARIIAATNRILEEDVQSGRFREDLYYRLNVVEIPVPPLRERREDIPLLVRHFAHQTARRQNLPEKRIAGETLDLLKNYSWPGNVRELENTIERAFVLSDEEIGIDSLPPAIAALAGSGGLVRDAAGPLSLEEVERNYILETLGAAGRDKVEA
;
A
#
# COMPACT_ATOMS: atom_id res chain seq x y z
N PHE A 1 -20.92 -2.82 17.29
CA PHE A 1 -21.87 -3.44 18.24
C PHE A 1 -23.32 -2.99 18.04
N GLY A 2 -23.59 -1.74 17.65
CA GLY A 2 -24.96 -1.24 17.48
C GLY A 2 -25.49 -0.61 18.78
N HIS A 3 -26.67 -0.04 18.74
CA HIS A 3 -27.28 0.62 19.90
C HIS A 3 -28.80 0.54 19.89
N GLN A 4 -29.41 0.61 21.07
CA GLN A 4 -30.85 0.79 21.24
C GLN A 4 -31.20 2.28 21.33
N LYS A 5 -32.43 2.62 20.95
CA LYS A 5 -33.01 3.95 21.13
C LYS A 5 -32.90 4.39 22.59
N GLY A 6 -32.50 5.63 22.82
CA GLY A 6 -32.36 6.21 24.16
C GLY A 6 -31.10 5.79 24.93
N SER A 7 -30.19 5.04 24.32
CA SER A 7 -28.94 4.61 24.97
C SER A 7 -27.92 5.72 25.22
N PHE A 8 -28.00 6.82 24.47
CA PHE A 8 -27.21 8.05 24.65
C PHE A 8 -27.92 9.23 23.97
N THR A 9 -27.44 10.45 24.22
CA THR A 9 -27.96 11.67 23.59
C THR A 9 -27.84 11.58 22.06
N GLY A 10 -28.99 11.58 21.36
CA GLY A 10 -29.04 11.43 19.90
C GLY A 10 -29.35 10.01 19.39
N ALA A 11 -29.50 9.01 20.27
CA ALA A 11 -29.99 7.68 19.90
C ALA A 11 -31.51 7.68 19.63
N VAL A 12 -31.91 8.26 18.50
CA VAL A 12 -33.33 8.46 18.12
C VAL A 12 -34.04 7.16 17.68
N ALA A 13 -33.28 6.16 17.25
CA ALA A 13 -33.77 4.86 16.81
C ALA A 13 -32.75 3.76 17.12
N ASP A 14 -33.19 2.50 17.02
CA ASP A 14 -32.30 1.35 17.12
C ASP A 14 -31.40 1.28 15.88
N LYS A 15 -30.11 0.98 16.09
CA LYS A 15 -29.14 0.75 15.01
C LYS A 15 -28.49 -0.61 15.15
N ARG A 16 -28.74 -1.49 14.17
CA ARG A 16 -28.08 -2.80 14.07
C ARG A 16 -26.56 -2.60 13.91
N GLY A 17 -25.78 -3.32 14.71
CA GLY A 17 -24.32 -3.28 14.63
C GLY A 17 -23.75 -4.21 13.56
N LEU A 18 -22.51 -3.94 13.13
CA LEU A 18 -21.81 -4.70 12.08
C LEU A 18 -21.85 -6.22 12.27
N PHE A 19 -21.60 -6.73 13.49
CA PHE A 19 -21.67 -8.16 13.81
C PHE A 19 -23.01 -8.78 13.46
N ARG A 20 -24.10 -8.14 13.87
CA ARG A 20 -25.44 -8.62 13.55
C ARG A 20 -25.77 -8.41 12.08
N SER A 21 -25.28 -7.34 11.46
CA SER A 21 -25.54 -7.07 10.03
C SER A 21 -24.87 -8.10 9.12
N ALA A 22 -23.81 -8.74 9.59
CA ALA A 22 -23.06 -9.77 8.87
C ALA A 22 -23.48 -11.21 9.22
N GLU A 23 -24.68 -11.40 9.78
CA GLU A 23 -25.22 -12.72 10.11
C GLU A 23 -25.21 -13.67 8.90
N GLY A 24 -24.65 -14.87 9.06
CA GLY A 24 -24.42 -15.86 8.00
C GLY A 24 -23.35 -15.47 6.99
N GLY A 25 -22.61 -14.37 7.23
CA GLY A 25 -21.68 -13.76 6.29
C GLY A 25 -20.26 -13.63 6.83
N THR A 26 -19.57 -12.56 6.41
CA THR A 26 -18.19 -12.25 6.80
C THR A 26 -18.07 -10.81 7.26
N ILE A 27 -17.31 -10.60 8.33
CA ILE A 27 -16.92 -9.30 8.88
C ILE A 27 -15.44 -9.10 8.56
N PHE A 28 -15.13 -7.99 7.89
CA PHE A 28 -13.76 -7.52 7.71
C PHE A 28 -13.49 -6.37 8.69
N LEU A 29 -12.45 -6.52 9.50
CA LEU A 29 -11.99 -5.55 10.49
C LEU A 29 -10.61 -5.04 10.06
N ASP A 30 -10.57 -3.85 9.46
CA ASP A 30 -9.31 -3.21 9.09
C ASP A 30 -8.68 -2.48 10.29
N GLU A 31 -7.36 -2.31 10.24
CA GLU A 31 -6.55 -1.60 11.23
C GLU A 31 -6.80 -2.04 12.70
N ILE A 32 -6.89 -3.35 12.95
CA ILE A 32 -7.26 -3.86 14.28
C ILE A 32 -6.27 -3.45 15.39
N GLY A 33 -5.00 -3.23 15.04
CA GLY A 33 -3.96 -2.76 15.97
C GLY A 33 -4.18 -1.34 16.52
N GLU A 34 -5.00 -0.51 15.87
CA GLU A 34 -5.36 0.84 16.35
C GLU A 34 -6.56 0.83 17.32
N MET A 35 -7.12 -0.35 17.60
CA MET A 35 -8.33 -0.46 18.40
C MET A 35 -8.09 -0.07 19.87
N ALA A 36 -8.91 0.85 20.37
CA ALA A 36 -8.89 1.24 21.79
C ALA A 36 -9.08 0.03 22.73
N PRO A 37 -8.40 -0.03 23.90
CA PRO A 37 -8.41 -1.21 24.77
C PRO A 37 -9.81 -1.70 25.18
N GLN A 38 -10.76 -0.78 25.40
CA GLN A 38 -12.14 -1.14 25.76
C GLN A 38 -12.87 -1.86 24.62
N LEU A 39 -12.56 -1.53 23.36
CA LEU A 39 -13.12 -2.21 22.20
C LEU A 39 -12.49 -3.59 22.01
N GLN A 40 -11.21 -3.75 22.33
CA GLN A 40 -10.54 -5.07 22.31
C GLN A 40 -11.25 -6.07 23.24
N VAL A 41 -11.64 -5.64 24.45
CA VAL A 41 -12.42 -6.48 25.39
C VAL A 41 -13.79 -6.88 24.80
N LYS A 42 -14.50 -5.92 24.19
CA LYS A 42 -15.80 -6.20 23.57
C LYS A 42 -15.68 -7.13 22.37
N LEU A 43 -14.62 -6.96 21.57
CA LEU A 43 -14.33 -7.82 20.43
C LEU A 43 -13.97 -9.24 20.88
N LEU A 44 -13.13 -9.38 21.90
CA LEU A 44 -12.78 -10.66 22.49
C LEU A 44 -14.03 -11.44 22.91
N ARG A 45 -14.94 -10.80 23.67
CA ARG A 45 -16.21 -11.43 24.07
C ARG A 45 -17.04 -11.82 22.87
N ALA A 46 -17.14 -10.95 21.85
CA ALA A 46 -17.86 -11.26 20.64
C ALA A 46 -17.31 -12.50 19.90
N ILE A 47 -15.99 -12.63 19.82
CA ILE A 47 -15.35 -13.79 19.19
C ILE A 47 -15.55 -15.07 20.02
N GLN A 48 -15.39 -14.98 21.34
CA GLN A 48 -15.47 -16.12 22.25
C GLN A 48 -16.90 -16.65 22.42
N GLU A 49 -17.85 -15.75 22.69
CA GLU A 49 -19.23 -16.11 23.04
C GLU A 49 -20.15 -16.18 21.82
N ARG A 50 -19.69 -15.69 20.66
CA ARG A 50 -20.53 -15.51 19.45
C ARG A 50 -21.77 -14.65 19.72
N GLU A 51 -21.60 -13.67 20.59
CA GLU A 51 -22.65 -12.79 21.05
C GLU A 51 -22.19 -11.33 21.10
N VAL A 52 -23.10 -10.39 20.83
CA VAL A 52 -22.83 -8.96 20.97
C VAL A 52 -23.92 -8.29 21.78
N THR A 53 -23.51 -7.41 22.68
CA THR A 53 -24.42 -6.56 23.45
C THR A 53 -24.47 -5.17 22.80
N PRO A 54 -25.59 -4.76 22.19
CA PRO A 54 -25.78 -3.39 21.75
C PRO A 54 -25.64 -2.40 22.91
N VAL A 55 -25.21 -1.18 22.63
CA VAL A 55 -25.15 -0.13 23.65
C VAL A 55 -26.57 0.16 24.16
N GLY A 56 -26.76 0.13 25.47
CA GLY A 56 -28.05 0.29 26.14
C GLY A 56 -28.87 -0.99 26.29
N ALA A 57 -28.46 -2.11 25.68
CA ALA A 57 -29.16 -3.38 25.82
C ALA A 57 -28.75 -4.11 27.11
N SER A 58 -29.72 -4.74 27.79
CA SER A 58 -29.48 -5.56 28.97
C SER A 58 -29.03 -6.99 28.64
N PHE A 59 -29.32 -7.47 27.43
CA PHE A 59 -29.06 -8.84 27.02
C PHE A 59 -28.17 -8.91 25.77
N PRO A 60 -27.25 -9.87 25.72
CA PRO A 60 -26.47 -10.14 24.53
C PRO A 60 -27.34 -10.75 23.43
N ILE A 61 -26.88 -10.63 22.19
CA ILE A 61 -27.55 -11.17 21.01
C ILE A 61 -26.55 -11.99 20.20
N LYS A 62 -26.91 -13.25 19.92
CA LYS A 62 -26.09 -14.15 19.12
C LYS A 62 -25.86 -13.61 17.71
N PHE A 63 -24.67 -13.90 17.19
CA PHE A 63 -24.35 -13.73 15.79
C PHE A 63 -23.52 -14.91 15.28
N ASP A 64 -23.68 -15.24 14.01
CA ASP A 64 -22.81 -16.16 13.31
C ASP A 64 -22.19 -15.47 12.08
N ALA A 65 -20.87 -15.29 12.10
CA ALA A 65 -20.14 -14.68 11.01
C ALA A 65 -18.68 -15.13 11.02
N ARG A 66 -18.10 -15.25 9.82
CA ARG A 66 -16.65 -15.36 9.64
C ARG A 66 -16.01 -14.01 9.95
N ILE A 67 -14.86 -14.02 10.63
CA ILE A 67 -14.12 -12.80 10.94
C ILE A 67 -12.80 -12.84 10.17
N ILE A 68 -12.49 -11.74 9.48
CA ILE A 68 -11.20 -11.48 8.85
C ILE A 68 -10.71 -10.15 9.44
N ALA A 69 -9.50 -10.14 9.98
CA ALA A 69 -8.88 -8.93 10.51
C ALA A 69 -7.63 -8.60 9.70
N ALA A 70 -7.33 -7.31 9.56
CA ALA A 70 -6.12 -6.80 8.94
C ALA A 70 -5.48 -5.73 9.83
N THR A 71 -4.17 -5.58 9.72
CA THR A 71 -3.41 -4.51 10.36
C THR A 71 -2.08 -4.32 9.64
N ASN A 72 -1.55 -3.11 9.72
CA ASN A 72 -0.21 -2.73 9.29
C ASN A 72 0.82 -2.75 10.45
N ARG A 73 0.40 -3.12 11.67
CA ARG A 73 1.27 -3.22 12.85
C ARG A 73 1.71 -4.66 13.09
N ILE A 74 2.85 -4.80 13.77
CA ILE A 74 3.32 -6.08 14.30
C ILE A 74 2.61 -6.30 15.65
N LEU A 75 1.56 -7.13 15.66
CA LEU A 75 0.72 -7.29 16.85
C LEU A 75 1.46 -7.92 18.03
N GLU A 76 2.47 -8.74 17.76
CA GLU A 76 3.33 -9.37 18.76
C GLU A 76 4.05 -8.32 19.61
N GLU A 77 4.57 -7.26 18.97
CA GLU A 77 5.20 -6.13 19.66
C GLU A 77 4.16 -5.30 20.44
N ASP A 78 2.96 -5.13 19.89
CA ASP A 78 1.86 -4.44 20.57
C ASP A 78 1.35 -5.25 21.79
N VAL A 79 1.41 -6.58 21.74
CA VAL A 79 1.12 -7.46 22.89
C VAL A 79 2.19 -7.30 23.97
N GLN A 80 3.47 -7.38 23.61
CA GLN A 80 4.58 -7.23 24.55
C GLN A 80 4.60 -5.87 25.24
N SER A 81 4.20 -4.82 24.52
CA SER A 81 4.11 -3.45 25.06
C SER A 81 2.78 -3.14 25.77
N GLY A 82 1.86 -4.11 25.86
CA GLY A 82 0.56 -3.97 26.53
C GLY A 82 -0.46 -3.08 25.79
N ARG A 83 -0.19 -2.70 24.54
CA ARG A 83 -1.12 -1.94 23.69
C ARG A 83 -2.22 -2.82 23.10
N PHE A 84 -1.92 -4.10 22.90
CA PHE A 84 -2.87 -5.08 22.40
C PHE A 84 -2.98 -6.25 23.38
N ARG A 85 -4.19 -6.77 23.57
CA ARG A 85 -4.40 -7.89 24.49
C ARG A 85 -3.93 -9.20 23.89
N GLU A 86 -3.14 -9.93 24.66
CA GLU A 86 -2.64 -11.26 24.32
C GLU A 86 -3.77 -12.26 24.00
N ASP A 87 -4.84 -12.25 24.81
CA ASP A 87 -6.00 -13.14 24.63
C ASP A 87 -6.75 -12.91 23.31
N LEU A 88 -6.86 -11.66 22.88
CA LEU A 88 -7.44 -11.29 21.59
C LEU A 88 -6.51 -11.65 20.44
N TYR A 89 -5.22 -11.43 20.60
CA TYR A 89 -4.22 -11.76 19.59
C TYR A 89 -4.30 -13.24 19.21
N TYR A 90 -4.26 -14.16 20.18
CA TYR A 90 -4.36 -15.59 19.88
C TYR A 90 -5.73 -16.03 19.32
N ARG A 91 -6.79 -15.26 19.55
CA ARG A 91 -8.12 -15.53 18.96
C ARG A 91 -8.25 -15.05 17.52
N LEU A 92 -7.47 -14.04 17.13
CA LEU A 92 -7.42 -13.54 15.76
C LEU A 92 -6.38 -14.28 14.94
N ASN A 93 -5.19 -14.51 15.49
CA ASN A 93 -4.06 -15.13 14.81
C ASN A 93 -4.17 -16.66 14.75
N VAL A 94 -5.27 -17.16 14.18
CA VAL A 94 -5.47 -18.59 13.92
C VAL A 94 -4.87 -18.98 12.58
N VAL A 95 -5.04 -18.11 11.57
CA VAL A 95 -4.43 -18.24 10.24
C VAL A 95 -3.95 -16.86 9.82
N GLU A 96 -2.63 -16.71 9.71
CA GLU A 96 -1.99 -15.48 9.25
C GLU A 96 -1.76 -15.52 7.74
N ILE A 97 -1.97 -14.38 7.08
CA ILE A 97 -1.65 -14.20 5.67
C ILE A 97 -0.79 -12.95 5.53
N PRO A 98 0.54 -13.09 5.39
CA PRO A 98 1.41 -11.95 5.14
C PRO A 98 1.14 -11.41 3.73
N VAL A 99 0.89 -10.10 3.62
CA VAL A 99 0.72 -9.42 2.33
C VAL A 99 2.06 -8.76 1.97
N PRO A 100 2.78 -9.26 0.95
CA PRO A 100 4.07 -8.71 0.58
C PRO A 100 3.94 -7.29 0.02
N PRO A 101 4.88 -6.39 0.31
CA PRO A 101 4.93 -5.07 -0.30
C PRO A 101 5.24 -5.15 -1.80
N LEU A 102 4.87 -4.11 -2.54
CA LEU A 102 4.99 -4.06 -4.00
C LEU A 102 6.45 -4.19 -4.49
N ARG A 103 7.43 -3.74 -3.69
CA ARG A 103 8.87 -3.90 -3.99
C ARG A 103 9.35 -5.35 -4.05
N GLU A 104 8.60 -6.28 -3.47
CA GLU A 104 8.84 -7.74 -3.52
C GLU A 104 8.05 -8.41 -4.67
N ARG A 105 7.21 -7.64 -5.38
CA ARG A 105 6.36 -8.08 -6.49
C ARG A 105 6.58 -7.22 -7.74
N ARG A 106 7.85 -7.00 -8.10
CA ARG A 106 8.22 -6.06 -9.18
C ARG A 106 7.71 -6.52 -10.54
N GLU A 107 7.56 -7.81 -10.72
CA GLU A 107 7.05 -8.47 -11.92
C GLU A 107 5.57 -8.15 -12.19
N ASP A 108 4.81 -7.81 -11.14
CA ASP A 108 3.40 -7.45 -11.23
C ASP A 108 3.19 -5.96 -11.56
N ILE A 109 4.20 -5.11 -11.36
CA ILE A 109 4.12 -3.66 -11.58
C ILE A 109 3.67 -3.33 -13.01
N PRO A 110 4.22 -3.95 -14.09
CA PRO A 110 3.76 -3.64 -15.44
C PRO A 110 2.28 -3.94 -15.69
N LEU A 111 1.74 -4.99 -15.08
CA LEU A 111 0.33 -5.32 -15.21
C LEU A 111 -0.55 -4.29 -14.47
N LEU A 112 -0.14 -3.90 -13.26
CA LEU A 112 -0.82 -2.89 -12.46
C LEU A 112 -0.81 -1.51 -13.14
N VAL A 113 0.34 -1.09 -13.68
CA VAL A 113 0.49 0.18 -14.40
C VAL A 113 -0.49 0.26 -15.57
N ARG A 114 -0.54 -0.80 -16.41
CA ARG A 114 -1.49 -0.86 -17.54
C ARG A 114 -2.93 -0.84 -17.06
N HIS A 115 -3.24 -1.56 -15.98
CA HIS A 115 -4.57 -1.57 -15.39
C HIS A 115 -5.01 -0.17 -14.96
N PHE A 116 -4.18 0.57 -14.21
CA PHE A 116 -4.51 1.91 -13.74
C PHE A 116 -4.59 2.94 -14.87
N ALA A 117 -3.72 2.85 -15.88
CA ALA A 117 -3.79 3.72 -17.06
C ALA A 117 -5.11 3.50 -17.81
N HIS A 118 -5.49 2.24 -18.06
CA HIS A 118 -6.76 1.88 -18.70
C HIS A 118 -7.98 2.31 -17.85
N GLN A 119 -7.94 2.10 -16.54
CA GLN A 119 -9.00 2.51 -15.62
C GLN A 119 -9.18 4.04 -15.63
N THR A 120 -8.07 4.79 -15.65
CA THR A 120 -8.07 6.26 -15.72
C THR A 120 -8.65 6.76 -17.03
N ALA A 121 -8.22 6.19 -18.16
CA ALA A 121 -8.76 6.50 -19.49
C ALA A 121 -10.30 6.34 -19.53
N ARG A 122 -10.82 5.22 -19.04
CA ARG A 122 -12.27 4.98 -18.96
C ARG A 122 -12.98 5.96 -18.02
N ARG A 123 -12.42 6.23 -16.83
CA ARG A 123 -13.04 7.13 -15.84
C ARG A 123 -13.11 8.57 -16.36
N GLN A 124 -12.12 9.00 -17.13
CA GLN A 124 -12.04 10.35 -17.68
C GLN A 124 -12.62 10.48 -19.10
N ASN A 125 -13.08 9.38 -19.69
CA ASN A 125 -13.56 9.32 -21.08
C ASN A 125 -12.52 9.85 -22.10
N LEU A 126 -11.26 9.48 -21.89
CA LEU A 126 -10.11 9.84 -22.72
C LEU A 126 -9.57 8.60 -23.44
N PRO A 127 -8.85 8.76 -24.57
CA PRO A 127 -8.18 7.64 -25.22
C PRO A 127 -7.13 7.02 -24.30
N GLU A 128 -6.88 5.72 -24.49
CA GLU A 128 -5.77 5.04 -23.83
C GLU A 128 -4.44 5.63 -24.28
N LYS A 129 -3.50 5.76 -23.33
CA LYS A 129 -2.16 6.28 -23.57
C LYS A 129 -1.16 5.14 -23.57
N ARG A 130 -0.13 5.27 -24.40
CA ARG A 130 1.02 4.36 -24.37
C ARG A 130 1.83 4.65 -23.10
N ILE A 131 2.65 3.68 -22.70
CA ILE A 131 3.60 3.85 -21.59
C ILE A 131 4.99 3.63 -22.20
N ALA A 132 5.87 4.62 -22.08
CA ALA A 132 7.23 4.49 -22.61
C ALA A 132 7.99 3.37 -21.84
N GLY A 133 8.85 2.64 -22.55
CA GLY A 133 9.58 1.49 -21.98
C GLY A 133 10.49 1.89 -20.82
N GLU A 134 11.24 2.97 -20.99
CA GLU A 134 12.08 3.58 -19.95
C GLU A 134 11.30 4.01 -18.71
N THR A 135 10.10 4.59 -18.87
CA THR A 135 9.19 4.92 -17.77
C THR A 135 8.83 3.66 -16.98
N LEU A 136 8.51 2.57 -17.68
CA LEU A 136 8.14 1.30 -17.06
C LEU A 136 9.29 0.71 -16.24
N ASP A 137 10.53 0.82 -16.73
CA ASP A 137 11.72 0.35 -16.01
C ASP A 137 11.98 1.16 -14.73
N LEU A 138 11.77 2.48 -14.75
CA LEU A 138 11.84 3.29 -13.53
C LEU A 138 10.76 2.89 -12.52
N LEU A 139 9.53 2.71 -12.98
CA LEU A 139 8.41 2.29 -12.13
C LEU A 139 8.68 0.91 -11.50
N LYS A 140 9.34 -0.01 -12.20
CA LYS A 140 9.73 -1.32 -11.64
C LYS A 140 10.82 -1.23 -10.57
N ASN A 141 11.71 -0.25 -10.69
CA ASN A 141 12.88 -0.09 -9.81
C ASN A 141 12.62 0.80 -8.60
N TYR A 142 11.49 1.51 -8.57
CA TYR A 142 11.09 2.32 -7.42
C TYR A 142 10.67 1.44 -6.22
N SER A 143 10.88 1.95 -4.99
CA SER A 143 10.66 1.20 -3.74
C SER A 143 9.20 1.14 -3.30
N TRP A 144 8.34 2.01 -3.83
CA TRP A 144 6.90 2.09 -3.55
C TRP A 144 6.55 2.06 -2.05
N PRO A 145 6.99 3.04 -1.25
CA PRO A 145 6.63 3.11 0.17
C PRO A 145 5.12 3.11 0.42
N GLY A 146 4.32 3.70 -0.47
CA GLY A 146 2.85 3.66 -0.42
C GLY A 146 2.21 2.52 -1.21
N ASN A 147 3.01 1.55 -1.69
CA ASN A 147 2.58 0.36 -2.42
C ASN A 147 1.60 0.70 -3.57
N VAL A 148 0.53 -0.08 -3.70
CA VAL A 148 -0.45 0.03 -4.78
C VAL A 148 -1.15 1.39 -4.81
N ARG A 149 -1.42 2.01 -3.65
CA ARG A 149 -2.08 3.33 -3.59
C ARG A 149 -1.20 4.43 -4.18
N GLU A 150 0.10 4.40 -3.88
CA GLU A 150 1.06 5.34 -4.45
C GLU A 150 1.24 5.11 -5.96
N LEU A 151 1.31 3.84 -6.39
CA LEU A 151 1.38 3.49 -7.80
C LEU A 151 0.15 4.02 -8.57
N GLU A 152 -1.06 3.75 -8.07
CA GLU A 152 -2.31 4.21 -8.69
C GLU A 152 -2.31 5.74 -8.85
N ASN A 153 -2.05 6.48 -7.77
CA ASN A 153 -1.99 7.94 -7.80
C ASN A 153 -0.93 8.47 -8.75
N THR A 154 0.23 7.81 -8.80
CA THR A 154 1.33 8.18 -9.70
C THR A 154 0.91 8.02 -11.16
N ILE A 155 0.29 6.90 -11.51
CA ILE A 155 -0.17 6.63 -12.88
C ILE A 155 -1.33 7.53 -13.26
N GLU A 156 -2.29 7.79 -12.37
CA GLU A 156 -3.36 8.74 -12.63
C GLU A 156 -2.81 10.14 -12.92
N ARG A 157 -1.89 10.64 -12.08
CA ARG A 157 -1.26 11.94 -12.29
C ARG A 157 -0.48 12.00 -13.59
N ALA A 158 0.33 10.98 -13.86
CA ALA A 158 1.14 10.92 -15.08
C ALA A 158 0.26 10.82 -16.34
N PHE A 159 -0.89 10.12 -16.26
CA PHE A 159 -1.88 10.07 -17.31
C PHE A 159 -2.47 11.45 -17.59
N VAL A 160 -2.77 12.26 -16.57
CA VAL A 160 -3.30 13.62 -16.76
C VAL A 160 -2.26 14.59 -17.34
N LEU A 161 -0.98 14.40 -17.00
CA LEU A 161 0.11 15.30 -17.43
C LEU A 161 0.71 14.97 -18.80
N SER A 162 0.49 13.77 -19.31
CA SER A 162 0.98 13.33 -20.62
C SER A 162 -0.01 13.64 -21.74
N ASP A 163 0.43 13.60 -22.99
CA ASP A 163 -0.45 13.62 -24.16
C ASP A 163 -0.81 12.19 -24.60
N GLU A 164 -0.11 11.63 -25.59
CA GLU A 164 -0.38 10.28 -26.13
C GLU A 164 0.39 9.16 -25.42
N GLU A 165 1.48 9.50 -24.74
CA GLU A 165 2.39 8.55 -24.11
C GLU A 165 2.85 9.05 -22.74
N ILE A 166 2.79 8.17 -21.74
CA ILE A 166 3.28 8.42 -20.39
C ILE A 166 4.81 8.27 -20.37
N GLY A 167 5.49 9.40 -20.40
CA GLY A 167 6.95 9.54 -20.31
C GLY A 167 7.47 9.76 -18.88
N ILE A 168 8.79 9.84 -18.76
CA ILE A 168 9.51 10.10 -17.49
C ILE A 168 9.17 11.51 -16.96
N ASP A 169 8.99 12.47 -17.87
CA ASP A 169 8.62 13.86 -17.59
C ASP A 169 7.27 14.01 -16.86
N SER A 170 6.38 13.04 -17.07
CA SER A 170 5.05 12.99 -16.45
C SER A 170 5.07 12.38 -15.04
N LEU A 171 6.20 11.78 -14.62
CA LEU A 171 6.33 11.14 -13.31
C LEU A 171 6.66 12.14 -12.19
N PRO A 172 6.37 11.79 -10.92
CA PRO A 172 6.89 12.51 -9.76
C PRO A 172 8.43 12.63 -9.79
N PRO A 173 9.00 13.78 -9.36
CA PRO A 173 10.45 13.99 -9.35
C PRO A 173 11.24 12.89 -8.62
N ALA A 174 10.68 12.33 -7.55
CA ALA A 174 11.31 11.24 -6.80
C ALA A 174 11.54 9.97 -7.64
N ILE A 175 10.69 9.70 -8.63
CA ILE A 175 10.82 8.55 -9.54
C ILE A 175 11.65 8.96 -10.75
N ALA A 176 11.40 10.14 -11.33
CA ALA A 176 12.16 10.67 -12.47
C ALA A 176 13.66 10.80 -12.16
N ALA A 177 14.03 11.12 -10.91
CA ALA A 177 15.42 11.20 -10.46
C ALA A 177 16.19 9.86 -10.63
N LEU A 178 15.49 8.72 -10.65
CA LEU A 178 16.13 7.42 -10.90
C LEU A 178 16.71 7.33 -12.32
N ALA A 179 16.13 8.02 -13.31
CA ALA A 179 16.65 8.08 -14.67
C ALA A 179 18.05 8.72 -14.73
N GLY A 180 18.26 9.78 -13.94
CA GLY A 180 19.55 10.48 -13.85
C GLY A 180 20.61 9.71 -13.06
N SER A 181 20.22 8.74 -12.25
CA SER A 181 21.15 7.87 -11.51
C SER A 181 21.70 6.70 -12.34
N GLY A 182 21.11 6.44 -13.52
CA GLY A 182 21.47 5.32 -14.42
C GLY A 182 22.75 5.53 -15.24
N GLY A 183 23.39 6.71 -15.17
CA GLY A 183 24.68 6.98 -15.81
C GLY A 183 25.91 6.51 -15.01
N LEU A 184 25.72 6.08 -13.76
CA LEU A 184 26.76 5.38 -13.00
C LEU A 184 26.42 3.91 -12.98
N VAL A 185 26.91 3.20 -13.99
CA VAL A 185 26.97 1.74 -14.02
C VAL A 185 27.55 1.28 -12.68
N ARG A 186 26.69 0.74 -11.81
CA ARG A 186 27.09 -0.06 -10.67
C ARG A 186 27.61 -1.39 -11.22
N ASP A 187 28.83 -1.39 -11.72
CA ASP A 187 29.62 -2.60 -11.76
C ASP A 187 30.01 -2.97 -10.32
N ALA A 188 29.97 -4.27 -10.04
CA ALA A 188 30.08 -4.87 -8.73
C ALA A 188 31.50 -4.82 -8.14
N ALA A 189 32.07 -3.63 -7.98
CA ALA A 189 33.40 -3.42 -7.40
C ALA A 189 33.49 -2.11 -6.60
N GLY A 190 32.68 -1.98 -5.53
CA GLY A 190 32.84 -0.92 -4.53
C GLY A 190 32.71 0.53 -5.05
N PRO A 191 32.95 1.53 -4.19
CA PRO A 191 33.05 2.92 -4.62
C PRO A 191 34.32 3.07 -5.47
N LEU A 192 34.16 3.42 -6.74
CA LEU A 192 35.27 3.78 -7.62
C LEU A 192 36.05 4.96 -7.01
N SER A 193 37.36 4.88 -7.08
CA SER A 193 38.23 5.98 -6.67
C SER A 193 38.05 7.18 -7.60
N LEU A 194 38.37 8.38 -7.12
CA LEU A 194 38.25 9.62 -7.89
C LEU A 194 39.04 9.55 -9.21
N GLU A 195 40.19 8.86 -9.20
CA GLU A 195 41.02 8.62 -10.38
C GLU A 195 40.34 7.73 -11.43
N GLU A 196 39.54 6.75 -11.02
CA GLU A 196 38.80 5.88 -11.93
C GLU A 196 37.59 6.57 -12.55
N VAL A 197 36.93 7.44 -11.78
CA VAL A 197 35.84 8.29 -12.29
C VAL A 197 36.38 9.29 -13.32
N GLU A 198 37.49 9.95 -13.02
CA GLU A 198 38.15 10.91 -13.93
C GLU A 198 38.62 10.21 -15.22
N ARG A 199 39.24 9.04 -15.10
CA ARG A 199 39.69 8.26 -16.26
C ARG A 199 38.52 7.84 -17.16
N ASN A 200 37.42 7.38 -16.57
CA ASN A 200 36.26 6.96 -17.35
C ASN A 200 35.59 8.14 -18.05
N TYR A 201 35.48 9.28 -17.37
CA TYR A 201 34.94 10.52 -17.97
C TYR A 201 35.78 11.00 -19.15
N ILE A 202 37.12 10.99 -19.02
CA ILE A 202 38.05 11.37 -20.11
C ILE A 202 37.93 10.41 -21.30
N LEU A 203 37.75 9.11 -21.05
CA LEU A 203 37.60 8.13 -22.13
C LEU A 203 36.26 8.26 -22.85
N GLU A 204 35.21 8.64 -22.13
CA GLU A 204 33.87 8.86 -22.69
C GLU A 204 33.82 10.14 -23.53
N THR A 205 34.42 11.25 -23.06
CA THR A 205 34.53 12.49 -23.84
C THR A 205 35.43 12.31 -25.07
N LEU A 206 36.55 11.60 -24.95
CA LEU A 206 37.37 11.23 -26.11
C LEU A 206 36.63 10.32 -27.10
N GLY A 207 35.74 9.45 -26.62
CA GLY A 207 34.89 8.62 -27.48
C GLY A 207 33.88 9.46 -28.28
N ALA A 208 33.24 10.42 -27.62
CA ALA A 208 32.29 11.35 -28.24
C ALA A 208 32.95 12.33 -29.24
N ALA A 209 34.18 12.75 -28.96
CA ALA A 209 34.98 13.62 -29.83
C ALA A 209 35.81 12.86 -30.90
N GLY A 210 35.50 11.59 -31.18
CA GLY A 210 36.18 10.82 -32.23
C GLY A 210 37.68 10.58 -31.99
N ARG A 211 38.12 10.65 -30.73
CA ARG A 211 39.52 10.54 -30.24
C ARG A 211 40.42 11.72 -30.62
N ASP A 212 39.85 12.87 -30.97
CA ASP A 212 40.62 14.11 -31.05
C ASP A 212 40.86 14.67 -29.64
N LYS A 213 42.12 14.81 -29.25
CA LYS A 213 42.53 15.29 -27.91
C LYS A 213 42.39 16.79 -27.74
N VAL A 214 42.19 17.55 -28.82
CA VAL A 214 42.07 19.01 -28.77
C VAL A 214 40.60 19.44 -28.66
N GLU A 215 39.68 18.58 -29.09
CA GLU A 215 38.22 18.83 -29.06
C GLU A 215 37.52 18.21 -27.82
N ALA A 216 38.15 17.20 -27.18
CA ALA A 216 37.73 16.59 -25.91
C ALA A 216 38.23 17.34 -24.67
#